data_AF-A0A1D6LUF7-F1
#
_entry.id   AF-A0A1D6LUF7-F1
#
_cell.length_a   1.000
_cell.length_b   1.000
_cell.length_c   1.000
_cell.angle_alpha   90.00
_cell.angle_beta   90.00
_cell.angle_gamma   90.00
#
_symmetry.space_group_name_H-M   'P 1'
#
loop_
_entity.id
_entity.type
_entity.pdbx_description
1 polymer ?
#
loop_
_entity_poly.entity_id
_entity_poly.type
_entity_poly.pdbx_seq_one_letter_code
_entity_poly.pdbx_strand_id
1 'polypeptide(L)'
;MPLLLRAISLCTDEPEVTTPLLKFTYEFVLNKAQRLTFDSSSPNGILLFREVSKIIVAYGSRILLLPNGTDIYGSKYKGIWISLTVLSRALCGNYVNFGVFELYGDRALADALDISLKMTLSVPLSDILAFKKVFISIQF
;
A
#
# COMPACT_ATOMS: atom_id res chain seq x y z
N MET A 1 2.65 -5.97 12.16
CA MET A 1 1.67 -5.06 12.79
C MET A 1 0.29 -5.71 12.83
N PRO A 2 0.05 -6.67 13.75
CA PRO A 2 -1.19 -7.46 13.77
C PRO A 2 -2.46 -6.64 14.03
N LEU A 3 -2.37 -5.60 14.87
CA LEU A 3 -3.50 -4.72 15.19
C LEU A 3 -4.00 -3.95 13.96
N LEU A 4 -3.09 -3.30 13.23
CA LEU A 4 -3.43 -2.54 12.02
C LEU A 4 -4.00 -3.45 10.94
N LEU A 5 -3.40 -4.62 10.74
CA LEU A 5 -3.87 -5.61 9.78
C LEU A 5 -5.30 -6.08 10.12
N ARG A 6 -5.58 -6.31 11.40
CA ARG A 6 -6.91 -6.71 11.87
C ARG A 6 -7.93 -5.58 11.71
N ALA A 7 -7.58 -4.34 12.04
CA ALA A 7 -8.46 -3.19 11.88
C ALA A 7 -8.84 -2.94 10.41
N ILE A 8 -7.84 -2.92 9.51
CA ILE A 8 -8.08 -2.79 8.05
C ILE A 8 -8.96 -3.93 7.53
N SER A 9 -8.77 -5.13 8.07
CA SER A 9 -9.52 -6.31 7.65
C SER A 9 -10.99 -6.30 8.06
N LEU A 10 -11.34 -5.60 9.14
CA LEU A 10 -12.69 -5.56 9.70
C LEU A 10 -13.49 -4.35 9.21
N CYS A 11 -12.83 -3.22 8.94
CA CYS A 11 -13.49 -1.94 8.69
C CYS A 11 -13.28 -1.44 7.24
N THR A 12 -13.17 -2.32 6.24
CA THR A 12 -12.78 -1.89 4.88
C THR A 12 -13.81 -0.96 4.21
N ASP A 13 -15.08 -1.13 4.56
CA ASP A 13 -16.23 -0.33 4.16
C ASP A 13 -16.33 1.02 4.90
N GLU A 14 -15.50 1.25 5.92
CA GLU A 14 -15.46 2.48 6.69
C GLU A 14 -14.23 3.33 6.31
N PRO A 15 -14.34 4.25 5.33
CA PRO A 15 -13.22 5.10 4.92
C PRO A 15 -12.70 6.00 6.04
N GLU A 16 -13.53 6.31 7.03
CA GLU A 16 -13.18 7.09 8.23
C GLU A 16 -12.16 6.37 9.11
N VAL A 17 -12.16 5.03 9.11
CA VAL A 17 -11.23 4.19 9.87
C VAL A 17 -10.04 3.78 9.01
N THR A 18 -10.27 3.33 7.78
CA THR A 18 -9.20 2.84 6.90
C THR A 18 -8.28 3.94 6.41
N THR A 19 -8.80 5.14 6.13
CA THR A 19 -7.96 6.25 5.63
C THR A 19 -6.88 6.66 6.64
N PRO A 20 -7.19 6.91 7.94
CA PRO A 20 -6.16 7.18 8.93
C PRO A 20 -5.13 6.06 9.08
N LEU A 21 -5.55 4.79 9.04
CA LEU A 21 -4.64 3.65 9.16
C LEU A 21 -3.67 3.56 7.96
N LEU A 22 -4.19 3.78 6.75
CA LEU A 22 -3.36 3.84 5.55
C LEU A 22 -2.42 5.06 5.57
N LYS A 23 -2.89 6.22 6.04
CA LYS A 23 -2.05 7.42 6.23
C LYS A 23 -0.96 7.24 7.27
N PHE A 24 -1.25 6.53 8.36
CA PHE A 24 -0.23 6.14 9.33
C PHE A 24 0.83 5.28 8.64
N THR A 25 0.41 4.25 7.89
CA THR A 25 1.33 3.37 7.16
C THR A 25 2.17 4.16 6.16
N TYR A 26 1.56 5.13 5.48
CA TYR A 26 2.19 6.04 4.52
C TYR A 26 3.32 6.88 5.12
N GLU A 27 3.13 7.44 6.31
CA GLU A 27 4.18 8.15 7.06
C GLU A 27 5.19 7.18 7.68
N PHE A 28 4.73 6.01 8.12
CA PHE A 28 5.56 5.01 8.76
C PHE A 28 6.64 4.44 7.83
N VAL A 29 6.32 4.24 6.55
CA VAL A 29 7.27 3.75 5.53
C VAL A 29 8.10 4.87 4.88
N LEU A 30 7.78 6.14 5.17
CA LEU A 30 8.52 7.27 4.61
C LEU A 30 9.90 7.37 5.25
N ASN A 31 10.94 7.11 4.46
CA ASN A 31 12.33 7.27 4.88
C ASN A 31 12.83 8.72 4.71
N LYS A 32 12.13 9.67 5.34
CA LYS A 32 12.58 11.07 5.40
C LYS A 32 13.71 11.20 6.43
N ALA A 33 14.75 11.95 6.09
CA ALA A 33 15.92 12.17 6.96
C ALA A 33 16.61 10.86 7.42
N GLN A 34 16.59 9.81 6.59
CA GLN A 34 17.27 8.53 6.87
C GLN A 34 16.77 7.82 8.16
N ARG A 35 15.52 8.08 8.59
CA ARG A 35 14.92 7.47 9.78
C ARG A 35 14.84 5.94 9.72
N LEU A 36 14.77 5.37 8.52
CA LEU A 36 14.78 3.94 8.25
C LEU A 36 16.14 3.58 7.65
N THR A 37 17.17 3.56 8.47
CA THR A 37 18.51 3.08 8.09
C THR A 37 18.77 1.76 8.81
N PHE A 38 18.87 0.69 8.02
CA PHE A 38 19.21 -0.64 8.50
C PHE A 38 20.52 -1.08 7.86
N ASP A 39 21.37 -1.77 8.59
CA ASP A 39 22.54 -2.42 8.02
C ASP A 39 22.14 -3.43 6.95
N SER A 40 22.99 -3.62 5.94
CA SER A 40 22.73 -4.56 4.83
C SER A 40 22.58 -6.02 5.28
N SER A 41 23.13 -6.38 6.44
CA SER A 41 22.98 -7.67 7.09
C SER A 41 21.72 -7.78 7.98
N SER A 42 21.02 -6.67 8.20
CA SER A 42 19.85 -6.63 9.07
C SER A 42 18.60 -7.17 8.38
N PRO A 43 17.85 -8.10 9.00
CA PRO A 43 16.57 -8.55 8.47
C PRO A 43 15.44 -7.52 8.64
N ASN A 44 15.68 -6.41 9.35
CA ASN A 44 14.63 -5.48 9.77
C ASN A 44 13.90 -4.82 8.59
N GLY A 45 14.63 -4.44 7.52
CA GLY A 45 14.02 -3.89 6.31
C GLY A 45 13.07 -4.89 5.64
N ILE A 46 13.49 -6.14 5.54
CA ILE A 46 12.70 -7.24 4.96
C ILE A 46 11.44 -7.48 5.81
N LEU A 47 11.60 -7.61 7.14
CA LEU A 47 10.48 -7.81 8.06
C LEU A 47 9.48 -6.64 8.01
N LEU A 48 9.98 -5.41 7.96
CA LEU A 48 9.16 -4.21 7.83
C LEU A 48 8.34 -4.27 6.53
N PHE A 49 8.97 -4.54 5.39
CA PHE A 49 8.26 -4.62 4.12
C PHE A 49 7.24 -5.75 4.09
N ARG A 50 7.53 -6.90 4.69
CA ARG A 50 6.55 -8.01 4.82
C ARG A 50 5.29 -7.57 5.55
N GLU A 51 5.42 -6.79 6.62
CA GLU A 51 4.25 -6.27 7.34
C GLU A 51 3.48 -5.21 6.54
N VAL A 52 4.18 -4.36 5.78
CA VAL A 52 3.57 -3.39 4.87
C VAL A 52 2.82 -4.10 3.73
N SER A 53 3.44 -5.11 3.12
CA SER A 53 2.83 -5.93 2.07
C SER A 53 1.52 -6.56 2.54
N LYS A 54 1.50 -7.17 3.73
CA LYS A 54 0.26 -7.73 4.32
C LYS A 54 -0.85 -6.68 4.44
N ILE A 55 -0.52 -5.47 4.85
CA ILE A 55 -1.49 -4.36 4.96
C ILE A 55 -2.06 -4.00 3.58
N ILE A 56 -1.19 -3.84 2.57
CA ILE A 56 -1.59 -3.50 1.20
C ILE A 56 -2.46 -4.60 0.60
N VAL A 57 -2.07 -5.87 0.73
CA VAL A 57 -2.82 -7.02 0.23
C VAL A 57 -4.17 -7.15 0.91
N ALA A 58 -4.22 -7.00 2.24
CA ALA A 58 -5.46 -7.10 3.01
C ALA A 58 -6.45 -5.96 2.67
N TYR A 59 -5.96 -4.74 2.47
CA TYR A 59 -6.78 -3.62 2.04
C TYR A 59 -7.25 -3.79 0.59
N GLY A 60 -6.30 -4.02 -0.32
CA GLY A 60 -6.53 -4.12 -1.76
C GLY A 60 -7.51 -5.23 -2.14
N SER A 61 -7.40 -6.40 -1.51
CA SER A 61 -8.28 -7.54 -1.79
C SER A 61 -9.74 -7.27 -1.43
N ARG A 62 -9.99 -6.36 -0.48
CA ARG A 62 -11.33 -6.04 0.01
C ARG A 62 -11.91 -4.80 -0.67
N ILE A 63 -11.13 -3.75 -0.86
CA ILE A 63 -11.57 -2.51 -1.51
C ILE A 63 -12.02 -2.77 -2.96
N LEU A 64 -11.40 -3.74 -3.64
CA LEU A 64 -11.78 -4.17 -4.99
C LEU A 64 -13.17 -4.81 -5.04
N LEU A 65 -13.60 -5.47 -3.96
CA LEU A 65 -14.90 -6.13 -3.86
C LEU A 65 -16.03 -5.16 -3.49
N LEU A 66 -15.71 -3.96 -3.00
CA LEU A 66 -16.73 -2.98 -2.64
C LEU A 66 -17.43 -2.43 -3.89
N PRO A 67 -18.78 -2.33 -3.86
CA PRO A 67 -19.56 -1.77 -4.94
C PRO A 67 -19.24 -0.28 -5.12
N ASN A 68 -19.39 0.20 -6.36
CA ASN A 68 -19.20 1.61 -6.66
C ASN A 68 -20.43 2.39 -6.15
N GLY A 69 -20.26 3.12 -5.05
CA GLY A 69 -21.30 3.97 -4.45
C GLY A 69 -21.45 5.34 -5.13
N THR A 70 -22.21 6.25 -4.51
CA THR A 70 -22.39 7.62 -5.02
C THR A 70 -21.16 8.50 -4.82
N ASP A 71 -20.39 8.31 -3.74
CA ASP A 71 -19.06 8.92 -3.52
C ASP A 71 -17.94 7.88 -3.71
N ILE A 72 -17.69 7.50 -4.96
CA ILE A 72 -16.62 6.54 -5.32
C ILE A 72 -15.24 7.08 -4.93
N TYR A 73 -15.04 8.39 -5.05
CA TYR A 73 -13.74 8.98 -4.75
C TYR A 73 -13.39 8.85 -3.27
N GLY A 74 -14.29 9.25 -2.37
CA GLY A 74 -14.05 9.20 -0.93
C GLY A 74 -13.97 7.77 -0.38
N SER A 75 -14.83 6.88 -0.87
CA SER A 75 -14.93 5.49 -0.42
C SER A 75 -13.82 4.58 -0.97
N LYS A 76 -13.42 4.77 -2.23
CA LYS A 76 -12.57 3.81 -2.97
C LYS A 76 -11.26 4.42 -3.43
N TYR A 77 -11.31 5.44 -4.30
CA TYR A 77 -10.11 5.98 -4.93
C TYR A 77 -9.15 6.62 -3.93
N LYS A 78 -9.68 7.25 -2.88
CA LYS A 78 -8.88 7.87 -1.82
C LYS A 78 -7.98 6.86 -1.12
N GLY A 79 -8.49 5.69 -0.77
CA GLY A 79 -7.66 4.69 -0.10
C GLY A 79 -6.75 3.96 -1.08
N ILE A 80 -7.18 3.72 -2.33
CA ILE A 80 -6.33 3.16 -3.39
C ILE A 80 -5.08 4.01 -3.61
N TRP A 81 -5.21 5.32 -3.83
CA TRP A 81 -4.01 6.15 -4.08
C TRP A 81 -3.07 6.19 -2.88
N ILE A 82 -3.60 6.20 -1.64
CA ILE A 82 -2.77 6.15 -0.43
C ILE A 82 -2.01 4.82 -0.39
N SER A 83 -2.69 3.70 -0.65
CA SER A 83 -2.09 2.36 -0.67
C SER A 83 -1.00 2.22 -1.74
N LEU A 84 -1.25 2.71 -2.96
CA LEU A 84 -0.23 2.77 -4.02
C LEU A 84 0.97 3.63 -3.60
N THR A 85 0.73 4.76 -2.94
CA THR A 85 1.84 5.61 -2.47
C THR A 85 2.61 4.98 -1.32
N VAL A 86 1.97 4.21 -0.44
CA VAL A 86 2.65 3.41 0.59
C VAL A 86 3.63 2.45 -0.07
N LEU A 87 3.19 1.74 -1.12
CA LEU A 87 4.05 0.82 -1.87
C LEU A 87 5.24 1.55 -2.50
N SER A 88 4.98 2.64 -3.25
CA SER A 88 6.03 3.45 -3.89
C SER A 88 7.08 3.93 -2.87
N ARG A 89 6.65 4.46 -1.73
CA ARG A 89 7.57 4.88 -0.65
C ARG A 89 8.38 3.73 -0.06
N ALA A 90 7.78 2.56 0.05
CA ALA A 90 8.46 1.38 0.56
C ALA A 90 9.51 0.84 -0.43
N LEU A 91 9.22 0.89 -1.73
CA LEU A 91 10.15 0.51 -2.81
C LEU A 91 11.31 1.51 -2.93
N CYS A 92 11.02 2.81 -2.92
CA CYS A 92 12.00 3.89 -3.07
C CYS A 92 12.72 4.27 -1.76
N GLY A 93 12.39 3.60 -0.65
CA GLY A 93 12.88 3.95 0.68
C GLY A 93 14.35 3.59 0.94
N ASN A 94 14.97 2.78 0.08
CA ASN A 94 16.37 2.33 0.18
C ASN A 94 16.74 1.64 1.51
N TYR A 95 15.76 1.08 2.22
CA TYR A 95 15.97 0.38 3.49
C TYR A 95 15.72 -1.14 3.40
N VAL A 96 15.46 -1.66 2.19
CA VAL A 96 15.21 -3.09 1.93
C VAL A 96 15.95 -3.51 0.67
N ASN A 97 16.60 -4.67 0.72
CA ASN A 97 17.12 -5.33 -0.48
C ASN A 97 16.05 -6.28 -1.04
N PHE A 98 15.39 -5.88 -2.12
CA PHE A 98 14.28 -6.63 -2.69
C PHE A 98 14.68 -7.93 -3.41
N GLY A 99 15.93 -8.06 -3.86
CA GLY A 99 16.42 -9.30 -4.48
C GLY A 99 16.40 -10.50 -3.51
N VAL A 100 16.34 -10.22 -2.21
CA VAL A 100 16.27 -11.23 -1.16
C VAL A 100 14.92 -11.97 -1.17
N PHE A 101 13.83 -11.31 -1.55
CA PHE A 101 12.50 -11.95 -1.55
C PHE A 101 12.43 -13.13 -2.52
N GLU A 102 12.96 -12.96 -3.73
CA GLU A 102 13.00 -14.03 -4.74
C GLU A 102 13.91 -15.19 -4.31
N LEU A 103 15.09 -14.88 -3.76
CA LEU A 103 16.06 -15.88 -3.31
C LEU A 103 15.53 -16.80 -2.20
N TYR A 104 14.71 -16.27 -1.28
CA TYR A 104 14.10 -17.03 -0.20
C TYR A 104 12.70 -17.56 -0.52
N GLY A 105 12.18 -17.33 -1.73
CA GLY A 105 10.82 -17.70 -2.10
C GLY A 105 9.72 -16.95 -1.32
N ASP A 106 10.03 -15.77 -0.78
CA ASP A 106 9.07 -14.93 -0.08
C ASP A 106 8.22 -14.13 -1.08
N ARG A 107 6.92 -14.38 -1.07
CA ARG A 107 5.96 -13.80 -2.00
C ARG A 107 5.52 -12.37 -1.65
N ALA A 108 5.95 -11.79 -0.53
CA ALA A 108 5.43 -10.51 -0.07
C ALA A 108 5.56 -9.38 -1.11
N LEU A 109 6.67 -9.33 -1.87
CA LEU A 109 6.82 -8.36 -2.95
C LEU A 109 5.87 -8.63 -4.12
N ALA A 110 5.83 -9.89 -4.58
CA ALA A 110 4.98 -10.29 -5.70
C ALA A 110 3.49 -10.06 -5.42
N ASP A 111 3.03 -10.42 -4.21
CA ASP A 111 1.63 -10.26 -3.80
C ASP A 111 1.24 -8.78 -3.67
N ALA A 112 2.14 -7.93 -3.16
CA ALA A 112 1.92 -6.49 -3.08
C ALA A 112 1.85 -5.85 -4.47
N LEU A 113 2.72 -6.24 -5.40
CA LEU A 113 2.69 -5.76 -6.78
C LEU A 113 1.40 -6.20 -7.51
N ASP A 114 1.02 -7.47 -7.39
CA ASP A 114 -0.18 -8.02 -8.02
C ASP A 114 -1.45 -7.28 -7.58
N ILE A 115 -1.63 -7.09 -6.26
CA ILE A 115 -2.80 -6.38 -5.77
C ILE A 115 -2.79 -4.89 -6.14
N SER A 116 -1.61 -4.27 -6.17
CA SER A 116 -1.48 -2.87 -6.59
C SER A 116 -1.83 -2.67 -8.05
N LEU A 117 -1.43 -3.59 -8.95
CA LEU A 117 -1.85 -3.57 -10.35
C LEU A 117 -3.36 -3.72 -10.48
N LYS A 118 -3.97 -4.66 -9.75
CA LYS A 118 -5.43 -4.85 -9.73
C LYS A 118 -6.16 -3.58 -9.26
N MET A 119 -5.67 -2.93 -8.21
CA MET A 119 -6.22 -1.65 -7.72
C MET A 119 -6.10 -0.54 -8.77
N THR A 120 -4.94 -0.39 -9.41
CA THR A 120 -4.73 0.61 -10.47
C THR A 120 -5.68 0.38 -11.65
N LEU A 121 -5.80 -0.85 -12.12
CA LEU A 121 -6.67 -1.22 -13.24
C LEU A 121 -8.17 -1.12 -12.91
N SER A 122 -8.54 -1.10 -11.63
CA SER A 122 -9.93 -0.92 -11.21
C SER A 122 -10.45 0.53 -11.33
N VAL A 123 -9.55 1.51 -11.50
CA VAL A 123 -9.92 2.92 -11.66
C VAL A 123 -10.02 3.24 -13.16
N PRO A 124 -11.18 3.71 -13.66
CA PRO A 124 -11.33 4.13 -15.05
C PRO A 124 -10.33 5.22 -15.44
N LEU A 125 -9.82 5.17 -16.67
CA LEU A 125 -8.84 6.15 -17.16
C LEU A 125 -9.36 7.59 -17.10
N SER A 126 -10.66 7.80 -17.33
CA SER A 126 -11.32 9.11 -17.17
C SER A 126 -11.13 9.68 -15.76
N ASP A 127 -11.24 8.82 -14.75
CA ASP A 127 -11.18 9.20 -13.34
C ASP A 127 -9.72 9.40 -12.91
N ILE A 128 -8.80 8.60 -13.44
CA ILE A 128 -7.35 8.81 -13.25
C ILE A 128 -6.94 10.21 -13.72
N LEU A 129 -7.39 10.62 -14.91
CA LEU A 129 -7.07 11.93 -15.49
C LEU A 129 -7.78 13.08 -14.76
N ALA A 130 -8.98 12.84 -14.23
CA ALA A 130 -9.73 13.83 -13.46
C ALA A 130 -9.16 14.04 -12.04
N PHE A 131 -8.64 12.99 -11.39
CA PHE A 131 -8.15 13.04 -10.02
C PHE A 131 -6.61 13.07 -9.97
N LYS A 132 -6.05 14.29 -9.92
CA LYS A 132 -4.60 14.54 -9.86
C LYS A 132 -3.83 13.69 -8.83
N LYS A 133 -4.43 13.38 -7.68
CA LYS A 133 -3.78 12.55 -6.64
C LYS A 133 -3.65 11.08 -7.04
N VAL A 134 -4.66 10.54 -7.72
CA VAL A 134 -4.63 9.17 -8.24
C VAL A 134 -3.59 9.08 -9.36
N PHE A 135 -3.60 10.05 -10.28
CA PHE A 135 -2.59 10.15 -11.35
C PHE A 135 -1.16 10.13 -10.81
N ILE A 136 -0.84 10.98 -9.84
CA ILE A 136 0.51 11.05 -9.24
C ILE A 136 0.88 9.72 -8.57
N SER A 137 -0.06 9.03 -7.90
CA SER A 137 0.24 7.77 -7.21
C SER A 137 0.57 6.60 -8.12
N ILE A 138 0.23 6.68 -9.42
CA ILE A 138 0.49 5.63 -10.42
C ILE A 138 1.85 5.81 -11.09
N GLN A 139 2.45 7.01 -11.01
CA GLN A 139 3.78 7.28 -11.51
C GLN A 139 4.81 6.77 -10.49
N PHE A 140 5.36 5.58 -10.75
CA PHE A 140 6.48 5.01 -10.00
C PHE A 140 7.79 5.75 -10.30
#